data_AF-A0AA36MAR1-F1
#
_entry.id   AF-A0AA36MAR1-F1
#
_cell.length_a   1.000
_cell.length_b   1.000
_cell.length_c   1.000
_cell.angle_alpha   90.00
_cell.angle_beta   90.00
_cell.angle_gamma   90.00
#
_symmetry.space_group_name_H-M   'P 1'
#
loop_
_entity.id
_entity.type
_entity.pdbx_description
1 polymer ?
#
loop_
_entity_poly.entity_id
_entity_poly.type
_entity_poly.pdbx_seq_one_letter_code
_entity_poly.pdbx_strand_id
1 'polypeptide(L)'
;MLELDSGEFQSQLNHSWKRVCQILNWQASRSTSKLPSDSLYIRLRVATLLDEVVALLEESAEILKSLRGGHVDDTTLTEFNAKLLAVCEESLQYYRGFWWYRKSKEKIAELVERIWSFGPGRAKANILINGISNL
;
A
#
# COMPACT_ATOMS: atom_id res chain seq x y z
N MET A 1 0.29 -7.21 -32.41
CA MET A 1 1.66 -7.39 -31.90
C MET A 1 2.29 -6.01 -31.96
N LEU A 2 2.27 -5.28 -30.84
CA LEU A 2 2.89 -3.97 -30.74
C LEU A 2 4.08 -4.16 -29.80
N GLU A 3 5.27 -4.25 -30.40
CA GLU A 3 6.53 -4.17 -29.67
C GLU A 3 6.69 -2.71 -29.24
N LEU A 4 6.53 -2.48 -27.93
CA LEU A 4 6.85 -1.20 -27.31
C LEU A 4 8.29 -1.25 -26.84
N ASP A 5 9.02 -0.20 -27.23
CA ASP A 5 10.46 -0.07 -27.10
C ASP A 5 10.91 -0.09 -25.63
N SER A 6 11.83 -1.00 -25.33
CA SER A 6 12.22 -1.37 -23.96
C SER A 6 12.94 -0.27 -23.18
N GLY A 7 13.44 0.77 -23.87
CA GLY A 7 14.17 1.89 -23.26
C GLY A 7 13.28 2.97 -22.63
N GLU A 8 12.14 3.30 -23.25
CA GLU A 8 11.20 4.30 -22.72
C GLU A 8 10.40 3.77 -21.53
N PHE A 9 10.06 2.48 -21.56
CA PHE A 9 9.38 1.82 -20.45
C PHE A 9 10.26 1.75 -19.20
N GLN A 10 11.59 1.56 -19.33
CA GLN A 10 12.50 1.58 -18.19
C GLN A 10 12.73 2.98 -17.60
N SER A 11 12.73 4.03 -18.42
CA SER A 11 12.84 5.41 -17.92
C SER A 11 11.58 5.85 -17.16
N GLN A 12 10.38 5.50 -17.67
CA GLN A 12 9.13 5.71 -16.93
C GLN A 12 9.01 4.82 -15.69
N LEU A 13 9.45 3.56 -15.77
CA LEU A 13 9.49 2.67 -14.61
C LEU A 13 10.40 3.21 -13.50
N ASN A 14 11.59 3.74 -13.81
CA ASN A 14 12.49 4.29 -12.79
C ASN A 14 11.90 5.50 -12.03
N HIS A 15 10.99 6.25 -12.64
CA HIS A 15 10.20 7.27 -11.95
C HIS A 15 8.98 6.70 -11.22
N SER A 16 8.33 5.66 -11.75
CA SER A 16 7.15 4.99 -11.17
C SER A 16 7.43 4.02 -10.01
N TRP A 17 8.64 3.43 -9.90
CA TRP A 17 8.99 2.54 -8.78
C TRP A 17 9.11 3.26 -7.44
N LYS A 18 9.08 4.60 -7.41
CA LYS A 18 9.08 5.38 -6.16
C LYS A 18 7.76 5.33 -5.40
N ARG A 19 6.66 4.85 -6.01
CA ARG A 19 5.28 5.02 -5.53
C ARG A 19 4.51 3.69 -5.52
N VAL A 20 4.91 2.78 -4.63
CA VAL A 20 4.40 1.41 -4.64
C VAL A 20 3.75 1.06 -3.31
N CYS A 21 2.43 0.88 -3.28
CA CYS A 21 1.78 0.21 -2.16
C CYS A 21 1.86 -1.31 -2.35
N GLN A 22 2.33 -1.98 -1.32
CA GLN A 22 2.38 -3.43 -1.26
C GLN A 22 1.23 -3.89 -0.36
N ILE A 23 0.30 -4.63 -0.94
CA ILE A 23 -0.81 -5.21 -0.22
C ILE A 23 -0.46 -6.67 0.02
N LEU A 24 -0.20 -7.00 1.27
CA LEU A 24 -0.04 -8.37 1.71
C LEU A 24 -1.42 -8.98 1.90
N ASN A 25 -1.75 -10.00 1.13
CA ASN A 25 -2.88 -10.86 1.42
C ASN A 25 -2.35 -12.19 1.96
N TRP A 26 -2.50 -12.43 3.26
CA TRP A 26 -2.20 -13.73 3.83
C TRP A 26 -3.42 -14.63 3.63
N GLN A 27 -3.33 -15.56 2.69
CA GLN A 27 -4.28 -16.65 2.59
C GLN A 27 -3.57 -17.89 3.13
N ALA A 28 -3.97 -18.36 4.30
CA ALA A 28 -3.68 -19.73 4.74
C ALA A 28 -4.47 -20.71 3.86
N SER A 29 -4.06 -20.89 2.61
CA SER A 29 -4.55 -21.97 1.77
C SER A 29 -3.61 -23.16 1.97
N ARG A 30 -4.15 -24.27 2.50
CA ARG A 30 -3.49 -25.56 2.43
C ARG A 30 -3.22 -25.88 0.96
N SER A 31 -1.95 -25.86 0.57
CA SER A 31 -1.50 -26.34 -0.73
C SER A 31 -1.74 -27.85 -0.80
N THR A 32 -2.44 -28.32 -1.82
CA THR A 32 -2.55 -29.75 -2.17
C THR A 32 -1.31 -30.27 -2.92
N SER A 33 -0.27 -29.46 -3.08
CA SER A 33 1.02 -29.86 -3.65
C SER A 33 2.04 -30.14 -2.55
N LYS A 34 2.89 -31.16 -2.77
CA LYS A 34 3.86 -31.81 -1.87
C LYS A 34 4.95 -30.87 -1.31
N LEU A 35 4.56 -29.85 -0.56
CA LEU A 35 5.46 -29.06 0.27
C LEU A 35 5.41 -29.60 1.70
N PRO A 36 6.48 -29.45 2.49
CA PRO A 36 6.49 -29.87 3.90
C PRO A 36 5.28 -29.25 4.59
N SER A 37 4.56 -30.05 5.38
CA SER A 37 3.22 -29.79 5.92
C SER A 37 3.05 -28.49 6.72
N ASP A 38 4.16 -27.78 7.01
CA ASP A 38 4.21 -26.58 7.85
C ASP A 38 4.75 -25.34 7.11
N SER A 39 4.69 -25.30 5.78
CA SER A 39 5.14 -24.14 5.00
C SER A 39 4.07 -23.04 4.96
N LEU A 40 4.44 -21.82 5.39
CA LEU A 40 3.56 -20.64 5.36
C LEU A 40 3.67 -19.93 4.01
N TYR A 41 2.53 -19.69 3.34
CA TYR A 41 2.47 -18.97 2.06
C TYR A 41 1.94 -17.56 2.26
N ILE A 42 2.56 -16.61 1.56
CA ILE A 42 2.16 -15.22 1.55
C ILE A 42 1.88 -14.80 0.12
N ARG A 43 0.70 -14.19 -0.12
CA ARG A 43 0.36 -13.64 -1.42
C ARG A 43 0.52 -12.13 -1.39
N LEU A 44 1.52 -11.64 -2.10
CA LEU A 44 1.75 -10.21 -2.28
C LEU A 44 1.00 -9.71 -3.52
N ARG A 45 0.37 -8.55 -3.39
CA ARG A 45 -0.15 -7.78 -4.52
C ARG A 45 0.44 -6.39 -4.48
N VAL A 46 0.89 -5.92 -5.64
CA VAL A 46 1.37 -4.55 -5.78
C VAL A 46 0.26 -3.68 -6.36
N ALA A 47 0.03 -2.52 -5.76
CA ALA A 47 -0.94 -1.53 -6.20
C ALA A 47 -0.29 -0.14 -6.23
N THR A 48 -0.59 0.62 -7.28
CA THR A 48 -0.12 2.00 -7.39
C THR A 48 -0.92 2.90 -6.44
N LEU A 49 -0.23 3.81 -5.75
CA LEU A 49 -0.86 4.90 -5.01
C LEU A 49 -1.00 6.12 -5.92
N LEU A 50 -2.05 6.89 -5.67
CA LEU A 50 -2.25 8.17 -6.33
C LEU A 50 -1.33 9.24 -5.74
N ASP A 51 -1.09 10.27 -6.54
CA ASP A 51 -0.15 11.34 -6.21
C ASP A 51 -0.56 12.12 -4.97
N GLU A 52 -1.86 12.28 -4.71
CA GLU A 52 -2.39 12.95 -3.52
C GLU A 52 -2.03 12.17 -2.24
N VAL A 53 -2.14 10.84 -2.27
CA VAL A 53 -1.77 9.96 -1.15
C VAL A 53 -0.26 9.98 -0.97
N VAL A 54 0.50 9.94 -2.07
CA VAL A 54 1.97 10.00 -2.04
C VAL A 54 2.47 11.32 -1.45
N ALA A 55 1.90 12.45 -1.89
CA ALA A 55 2.25 13.77 -1.39
C ALA A 55 2.03 13.85 0.12
N LEU A 56 0.89 13.36 0.61
CA LEU A 56 0.61 13.30 2.05
C LEU A 56 1.67 12.49 2.83
N LEU A 57 2.10 11.34 2.30
CA LEU A 57 3.11 10.50 2.94
C LEU A 57 4.50 11.16 2.93
N GLU A 58 4.82 11.87 1.86
CA GLU A 58 6.09 12.60 1.75
C GLU A 58 6.12 13.84 2.67
N GLU A 59 5.03 14.60 2.75
CA GLU A 59 4.87 15.71 3.70
C GLU A 59 4.94 15.24 5.15
N SER A 60 4.38 14.06 5.43
CA SER A 60 4.35 13.48 6.79
C SER A 60 5.60 12.66 7.12
N ALA A 61 6.70 12.83 6.39
CA ALA A 61 7.90 11.99 6.51
C ALA A 61 8.51 11.95 7.92
N GLU A 62 8.46 13.06 8.66
CA GLU A 62 8.96 13.12 10.04
C GLU A 62 8.03 12.36 11.01
N ILE A 63 6.70 12.48 10.83
CA ILE A 63 5.72 11.69 11.59
C ILE A 63 5.94 10.20 11.33
N LEU A 64 6.09 9.81 10.06
CA LEU A 64 6.38 8.42 9.68
C LEU A 64 7.71 7.92 10.26
N LYS A 65 8.69 8.80 10.45
CA LYS A 65 9.97 8.45 11.08
C LYS A 65 9.81 8.21 12.57
N SER A 66 9.08 9.07 13.27
CA SER A 66 8.75 8.88 14.68
C SER A 66 7.89 7.64 14.92
N LEU A 67 6.94 7.37 14.02
CA LEU A 67 6.07 6.19 14.05
C LEU A 67 6.86 4.89 13.89
N ARG A 68 7.85 4.85 12.98
CA ARG A 68 8.80 3.72 12.87
C ARG A 68 9.67 3.55 14.12
N GLY A 69 9.94 4.63 14.85
CA GLY A 69 10.70 4.62 16.09
C GLY A 69 9.88 4.33 17.34
N GLY A 70 8.54 4.20 17.24
CA GLY A 70 7.66 3.98 18.39
C GLY A 70 7.51 5.20 19.32
N HIS A 71 7.88 6.41 18.86
CA HIS A 71 7.92 7.63 19.67
C HIS A 71 6.92 8.69 19.18
N VAL A 72 5.77 8.26 18.64
CA VAL A 72 4.74 9.19 18.16
C VAL A 72 3.64 9.32 19.20
N ASP A 73 3.18 10.55 19.43
CA ASP A 73 2.08 10.81 20.36
C ASP A 73 0.75 10.31 19.76
N ASP A 74 -0.12 9.72 20.60
CA ASP A 74 -1.40 9.16 20.18
C ASP A 74 -2.30 10.17 19.46
N THR A 75 -2.25 11.44 19.87
CA THR A 75 -3.00 12.53 19.23
C THR A 75 -2.53 12.76 17.80
N THR A 76 -1.22 12.88 17.58
CA THR A 76 -0.62 13.07 16.25
C THR A 76 -0.85 11.85 15.35
N LEU A 77 -0.82 10.64 15.92
CA LEU A 77 -1.13 9.41 15.20
C LEU A 77 -2.59 9.39 14.72
N THR A 78 -3.52 9.75 15.60
CA THR A 78 -4.95 9.77 15.31
C THR A 78 -5.28 10.80 14.23
N GLU A 79 -4.71 12.00 14.34
CA GLU A 79 -4.87 13.06 13.33
C GLU A 79 -4.30 12.64 11.96
N PHE A 80 -3.10 12.04 11.96
CA PHE A 80 -2.48 11.54 10.74
C PHE A 80 -3.33 10.43 10.09
N ASN A 81 -3.80 9.46 10.86
CA ASN A 81 -4.64 8.38 10.35
C ASN A 81 -5.98 8.90 9.80
N ALA A 82 -6.61 9.86 10.47
CA ALA A 82 -7.84 10.50 9.97
C ALA A 82 -7.59 11.24 8.64
N LYS A 83 -6.47 11.97 8.54
CA LYS A 83 -6.08 12.67 7.30
C LYS A 83 -5.76 11.68 6.17
N LEU A 84 -5.03 10.60 6.48
CA LEU A 84 -4.70 9.55 5.52
C LEU A 84 -5.96 8.86 4.98
N LEU A 85 -6.91 8.54 5.88
CA LEU A 85 -8.17 7.91 5.52
C LEU A 85 -8.98 8.81 4.56
N ALA A 86 -9.15 10.08 4.92
CA ALA A 86 -9.91 11.03 4.10
C ALA A 86 -9.33 11.14 2.67
N VAL A 87 -8.01 11.32 2.56
CA VAL A 87 -7.34 11.41 1.25
C VAL A 87 -7.47 10.10 0.47
N CYS A 88 -7.36 8.95 1.13
CA CYS A 88 -7.53 7.65 0.49
C CYS A 88 -8.94 7.45 -0.09
N GLU A 89 -9.99 7.78 0.68
CA GLU A 89 -11.38 7.66 0.22
C GLU A 89 -11.70 8.61 -0.93
N GLU A 90 -11.14 9.83 -0.90
CA GLU A 90 -11.36 10.86 -1.91
C GLU A 90 -10.52 10.67 -3.17
N SER A 91 -9.42 9.95 -3.11
CA SER A 91 -8.51 9.87 -4.26
C SER A 91 -8.57 8.49 -4.92
N LEU A 92 -8.52 7.40 -4.15
CA LEU A 92 -8.20 6.07 -4.68
C LEU A 92 -9.27 5.48 -5.63
N GLN A 93 -10.53 5.90 -5.54
CA GLN A 93 -11.63 5.29 -6.29
C GLN A 93 -11.77 5.76 -7.76
N TYR A 94 -11.11 6.83 -8.16
CA TYR A 94 -11.45 7.56 -9.39
C TYR A 94 -10.77 7.02 -10.66
N TYR A 95 -9.58 6.43 -10.57
CA TYR A 95 -8.80 6.07 -11.76
C TYR A 95 -9.02 4.64 -12.21
N ARG A 96 -9.66 4.49 -13.38
CA ARG A 96 -9.86 3.19 -14.04
C ARG A 96 -8.51 2.55 -14.37
N GLY A 97 -8.37 1.25 -14.05
CA GLY A 97 -7.14 0.48 -14.27
C GLY A 97 -6.26 0.34 -13.03
N PHE A 98 -6.52 1.12 -11.97
CA PHE A 98 -5.87 0.95 -10.68
C PHE A 98 -6.57 -0.16 -9.89
N TRP A 99 -5.83 -0.84 -9.02
CA TRP A 99 -6.41 -1.88 -8.16
C TRP A 99 -7.52 -1.33 -7.26
N TRP A 100 -7.44 -0.06 -6.90
CA TRP A 100 -8.39 0.65 -6.05
C TRP A 100 -9.73 0.96 -6.72
N TYR A 101 -9.77 0.97 -8.05
CA TYR A 101 -10.94 1.32 -8.82
C TYR A 101 -12.17 0.50 -8.40
N ARG A 102 -13.30 1.21 -8.17
CA ARG A 102 -14.59 0.64 -7.73
C ARG A 102 -14.61 -0.03 -6.36
N LYS A 103 -13.59 0.14 -5.52
CA LYS A 103 -13.73 -0.21 -4.09
C LYS A 103 -14.65 0.82 -3.44
N SER A 104 -15.53 0.34 -2.57
CA SER A 104 -16.35 1.24 -1.76
C SER A 104 -15.48 1.96 -0.74
N LYS A 105 -15.97 3.10 -0.23
CA LYS A 105 -15.26 3.87 0.80
C LYS A 105 -14.99 3.04 2.03
N GLU A 106 -15.96 2.24 2.46
CA GLU A 106 -15.85 1.33 3.61
C GLU A 106 -14.73 0.30 3.38
N LYS A 107 -14.57 -0.21 2.16
CA LYS A 107 -13.49 -1.16 1.84
C LYS A 107 -12.13 -0.48 1.84
N ILE A 108 -12.06 0.77 1.39
CA ILE A 108 -10.82 1.56 1.46
C ILE A 108 -10.48 1.83 2.93
N ALA A 109 -11.45 2.24 3.74
CA ALA A 109 -11.28 2.47 5.17
C ALA A 109 -10.76 1.22 5.89
N GLU A 110 -11.39 0.07 5.67
CA GLU A 110 -10.95 -1.21 6.23
C GLU A 110 -9.49 -1.55 5.85
N LEU A 111 -9.06 -1.21 4.63
CA LEU A 111 -7.70 -1.45 4.17
C LEU A 111 -6.70 -0.46 4.80
N VAL A 112 -7.07 0.79 4.97
CA VAL A 112 -6.23 1.82 5.60
C VAL A 112 -6.05 1.55 7.10
N GLU A 113 -7.10 1.11 7.79
CA GLU A 113 -7.00 0.67 9.20
C GLU A 113 -6.09 -0.54 9.38
N ARG A 114 -5.95 -1.37 8.34
CA ARG A 114 -5.10 -2.56 8.34
C ARG A 114 -3.69 -2.29 7.81
N ILE A 115 -3.22 -1.04 7.82
CA ILE A 115 -1.82 -0.74 7.54
C ILE A 115 -0.95 -1.38 8.62
N TRP A 116 -0.06 -2.27 8.19
CA TRP A 116 0.91 -2.94 9.07
C TRP A 116 2.20 -2.14 9.21
N SER A 117 2.64 -1.51 8.12
CA SER A 117 3.84 -0.69 8.17
C SER A 117 3.88 0.34 7.06
N PHE A 118 4.58 1.43 7.35
CA PHE A 118 5.01 2.38 6.35
C PHE A 118 6.42 2.03 5.88
N GLY A 119 6.70 2.34 4.63
CA GLY A 119 7.96 2.01 3.98
C GLY A 119 9.17 2.61 4.70
N PRO A 120 10.38 2.06 4.43
CA PRO A 120 11.62 2.58 4.98
C PRO A 120 11.89 4.01 4.48
N GLY A 121 12.82 4.72 5.11
CA GLY A 121 13.10 6.13 4.76
C GLY A 121 13.50 6.39 3.29
N ARG A 122 13.96 5.35 2.57
CA ARG A 122 14.27 5.42 1.12
C ARG A 122 13.05 5.20 0.21
N ALA A 123 11.94 4.71 0.76
CA ALA A 123 10.69 4.41 0.07
C ALA A 123 9.50 4.87 0.94
N LYS A 124 9.50 6.17 1.27
CA LYS A 124 8.57 6.80 2.25
C LYS A 124 7.10 6.66 1.85
N ALA A 125 6.84 6.61 0.55
CA ALA A 125 5.51 6.48 -0.03
C ALA A 125 5.02 5.03 -0.14
N ASN A 126 5.78 4.05 0.35
CA ASN A 126 5.32 2.67 0.36
C ASN A 126 4.47 2.42 1.61
N ILE A 127 3.37 1.70 1.43
CA ILE A 127 2.50 1.26 2.51
C ILE A 127 2.34 -0.25 2.39
N LEU A 128 2.45 -0.94 3.52
CA LEU A 128 2.14 -2.35 3.66
C LEU A 128 0.76 -2.51 4.29
N ILE A 129 -0.18 -3.06 3.53
CA ILE A 129 -1.55 -3.29 4.01
C ILE A 129 -1.78 -4.78 4.24
N ASN A 130 -2.36 -5.13 5.38
CA ASN A 130 -2.90 -6.45 5.62
C ASN A 130 -4.29 -6.60 4.98
N GLY A 131 -4.31 -7.22 3.81
CA GLY A 131 -5.50 -7.51 3.02
C GLY A 131 -6.20 -8.83 3.37
N ILE A 132 -5.88 -9.48 4.50
CA ILE A 132 -6.67 -10.64 4.97
C ILE A 132 -8.07 -10.17 5.27
N SER A 133 -9.07 -10.72 4.59
CA SER A 133 -10.46 -10.61 5.03
C SER A 133 -10.68 -11.68 6.09
N ASN A 134 -10.86 -11.30 7.35
CA ASN A 134 -11.42 -12.20 8.35
C ASN A 134 -12.91 -12.37 8.01
N LEU A 135 -13.22 -13.38 7.19
CA LEU A 135 -14.57 -13.92 7.01
C LEU A 135 -14.63 -15.27 7.73
#